data_AF-A0A2I0NXE6-F1
#
_entry.id   AF-A0A2I0NXE6-F1
#
_cell.length_a   1.000
_cell.length_b   1.000
_cell.length_c   1.000
_cell.angle_alpha   90.00
_cell.angle_beta   90.00
_cell.angle_gamma   90.00
#
_symmetry.space_group_name_H-M   'P 1'
#
loop_
_entity.id
_entity.type
_entity.pdbx_description
1 polymer ?
#
loop_
_entity_poly.entity_id
_entity_poly.type
_entity_poly.pdbx_seq_one_letter_code
_entity_poly.pdbx_strand_id
1 'polypeptide(L)'
;MDRFKSEDVDIFTMNHSFFGAGILICFITFLIAGAVAETTPSLFSPGLKAYESSKPYEDAYFKDRAIYAITHVTQPLPSGSDLLELKSVYFDIIMKNISPDYYNEARDITKYLFYIMKAADGIQQYEESTTGPGRVVMSYHEQINNQAKIDEGMAGKAWR
;
A
#
# COMPACT_ATOMS: atom_id res chain seq x y z
N MET A 1 50.74 -58.95 47.42
CA MET A 1 51.16 -59.81 46.29
C MET A 1 49.88 -60.20 45.58
N ASP A 2 49.56 -59.82 44.35
CA ASP A 2 50.30 -59.21 43.23
C ASP A 2 49.28 -58.35 42.45
N ARG A 3 49.57 -57.06 42.26
CA ARG A 3 50.01 -56.39 41.01
C ARG A 3 48.89 -55.80 40.14
N PHE A 4 48.82 -54.48 40.25
CA PHE A 4 48.52 -53.48 39.20
C PHE A 4 49.02 -53.88 37.80
N LYS A 5 48.18 -53.69 36.77
CA LYS A 5 48.28 -52.62 35.75
C LYS A 5 47.29 -52.87 34.60
N SER A 6 46.41 -51.91 34.32
CA SER A 6 46.41 -51.19 33.04
C SER A 6 45.56 -49.94 33.17
N GLU A 7 46.22 -48.79 33.11
CA GLU A 7 45.63 -47.55 32.62
C GLU A 7 45.10 -47.80 31.21
N ASP A 8 43.94 -47.27 30.85
CA ASP A 8 43.87 -46.29 29.77
C ASP A 8 42.45 -45.81 29.44
N VAL A 9 42.40 -44.49 29.27
CA VAL A 9 41.57 -43.71 28.34
C VAL A 9 40.16 -43.32 28.79
N ASP A 10 40.10 -42.08 29.27
CA ASP A 10 38.94 -41.20 29.27
C ASP A 10 38.23 -41.21 27.92
N ILE A 11 36.97 -41.67 27.91
CA ILE A 11 36.01 -41.30 26.86
C ILE A 11 34.93 -40.50 27.55
N PHE A 12 35.12 -39.17 27.54
CA PHE A 12 34.11 -38.19 27.88
C PHE A 12 32.91 -38.41 26.94
N THR A 13 31.92 -39.17 27.41
CA THR A 13 30.70 -39.46 26.68
C THR A 13 29.84 -38.20 26.77
N MET A 14 30.08 -37.25 25.85
CA MET A 14 29.22 -36.08 25.70
C MET A 14 27.83 -36.55 25.25
N ASN A 15 26.86 -36.40 26.14
CA ASN A 15 25.44 -36.59 25.90
C ASN A 15 25.02 -35.89 24.59
N HIS A 16 24.71 -36.68 23.57
CA HIS A 16 24.16 -36.23 22.28
C HIS A 16 22.68 -35.77 22.35
N SER A 17 22.18 -35.42 23.54
CA SER A 17 20.75 -35.19 23.77
C SER A 17 20.31 -33.72 23.75
N PHE A 18 21.23 -32.76 23.57
CA PHE A 18 20.88 -31.33 23.65
C PHE A 18 20.87 -30.56 22.32
N PHE A 19 21.31 -31.16 21.21
CA PHE A 19 21.32 -30.46 19.91
C PHE A 19 20.01 -30.56 19.11
N GLY A 20 19.12 -31.52 19.44
CA GLY A 20 17.89 -31.75 18.68
C GLY A 20 16.71 -30.84 19.04
N ALA A 21 16.62 -30.38 20.30
CA ALA A 21 15.47 -29.59 20.77
C ALA A 21 15.55 -28.10 20.41
N GLY A 22 16.76 -27.54 20.32
CA GLY A 22 16.96 -26.13 19.98
C GLY A 22 16.66 -25.78 18.53
N ILE A 23 16.91 -26.71 17.59
CA ILE A 23 16.68 -26.48 16.16
C ILE A 23 15.19 -26.59 15.82
N LEU A 24 14.44 -27.48 16.48
CA LEU A 24 13.00 -27.66 16.23
C LEU A 24 12.17 -26.45 16.69
N ILE A 25 12.57 -25.81 17.80
CA ILE A 25 11.87 -24.62 18.32
C ILE A 25 12.07 -23.39 17.41
N CYS A 26 13.23 -23.25 16.76
CA CYS A 26 13.48 -22.18 15.79
C CYS A 26 12.65 -22.32 14.50
N PHE A 27 12.30 -23.54 14.07
CA PHE A 27 11.44 -23.74 12.90
C PHE A 27 9.95 -23.50 13.21
N ILE A 28 9.51 -23.71 14.44
CA ILE A 28 8.11 -23.48 14.84
C ILE A 28 7.84 -21.98 15.06
N THR A 29 8.82 -21.17 15.48
CA THR A 29 8.65 -19.71 15.59
C THR A 29 8.70 -18.98 14.24
N PHE A 30 9.33 -19.55 13.22
CA PHE A 30 9.33 -18.98 11.86
C PHE A 30 8.04 -19.24 11.08
N LEU A 31 7.17 -20.15 11.55
CA LEU A 31 5.90 -20.52 10.88
C LEU A 31 4.67 -19.76 11.41
N ILE A 32 4.85 -18.85 12.38
CA ILE A 32 3.81 -17.89 12.82
C ILE A 32 4.19 -16.47 12.38
N ALA A 33 5.08 -16.32 11.39
CA ALA A 33 5.05 -15.15 10.54
C ALA A 33 3.89 -15.36 9.57
N GLY A 34 2.67 -15.10 10.03
CA GLY A 34 1.52 -14.97 9.16
C GLY A 34 1.96 -14.04 8.03
N ALA A 35 1.80 -14.50 6.79
CA ALA A 35 2.04 -13.68 5.61
C ALA A 35 1.12 -12.46 5.73
N VAL A 36 1.63 -11.38 6.31
CA VAL A 36 1.08 -10.06 6.10
C VAL A 36 1.36 -9.86 4.62
N ALA A 37 0.33 -10.05 3.79
CA ALA A 37 0.40 -9.61 2.42
C ALA A 37 0.77 -8.13 2.51
N GLU A 38 2.03 -7.80 2.21
CA GLU A 38 2.50 -6.42 2.14
C GLU A 38 1.70 -5.78 1.00
N THR A 39 0.60 -5.14 1.39
CA THR A 39 -0.23 -4.36 0.49
C THR A 39 0.54 -3.06 0.29
N THR A 40 1.32 -3.02 -0.78
CA THR A 40 2.04 -1.81 -1.18
C THR A 40 1.03 -0.77 -1.66
N PRO A 41 1.24 0.54 -1.44
CA PRO A 41 0.36 1.56 -1.97
C PRO A 41 0.07 1.33 -3.45
N SER A 42 -1.13 1.67 -3.92
CA SER A 42 -1.49 1.55 -5.33
C SER A 42 -0.39 2.19 -6.18
N LEU A 43 0.32 1.34 -6.92
CA LEU A 43 1.48 1.78 -7.68
C LEU A 43 1.01 2.71 -8.81
N PHE A 44 1.64 3.88 -8.85
CA PHE A 44 1.66 4.82 -9.96
C PHE A 44 0.47 5.79 -10.05
N SER A 45 0.61 6.97 -9.46
CA SER A 45 -0.05 8.16 -10.01
C SER A 45 0.62 8.47 -11.35
N PRO A 46 -0.09 8.52 -12.50
CA PRO A 46 0.47 9.14 -13.69
C PRO A 46 1.04 10.50 -13.30
N GLY A 47 2.33 10.69 -13.61
CA GLY A 47 2.99 11.97 -13.35
C GLY A 47 2.26 13.07 -14.10
N LEU A 48 2.32 14.29 -13.56
CA LEU A 48 1.93 15.46 -14.32
C LEU A 48 2.64 15.46 -15.67
N LYS A 49 1.95 15.95 -16.69
CA LYS A 49 2.57 16.23 -17.97
C LYS A 49 3.78 17.15 -17.77
N ALA A 50 4.89 16.87 -18.45
CA ALA A 50 6.05 17.76 -18.44
C ALA A 50 5.66 19.16 -18.92
N TYR A 51 6.17 20.20 -18.25
CA TYR A 51 5.88 21.57 -18.60
C TYR A 51 6.46 21.93 -19.97
N GLU A 52 5.71 22.68 -20.75
CA GLU A 52 6.08 23.17 -22.08
C GLU A 52 6.09 24.71 -22.06
N SER A 53 7.27 25.32 -22.09
CA SER A 53 7.41 26.79 -22.10
C SER A 53 6.89 27.45 -23.38
N SER A 54 6.64 26.68 -24.43
CA SER A 54 6.09 27.13 -25.71
C SER A 54 4.55 27.25 -25.71
N LYS A 55 3.88 26.80 -24.65
CA LYS A 55 2.42 26.88 -24.50
C LYS A 55 2.06 27.73 -23.28
N PRO A 56 0.90 28.40 -23.28
CA PRO A 56 0.39 29.04 -22.07
C PRO A 56 0.31 28.04 -20.92
N TYR A 57 0.66 28.48 -19.71
CA TYR A 57 0.44 27.68 -18.50
C TYR A 57 -1.04 27.74 -18.10
N GLU A 58 -1.54 26.63 -17.59
CA GLU A 58 -2.94 26.41 -17.25
C GLU A 58 -3.17 26.32 -15.72
N ASP A 59 -2.28 26.93 -14.93
CA ASP A 59 -2.27 26.84 -13.47
C ASP A 59 -3.59 27.27 -12.82
N ALA A 60 -4.23 28.33 -13.35
CA ALA A 60 -5.50 28.82 -12.83
C ALA A 60 -6.61 27.77 -13.01
N TYR A 61 -6.68 27.17 -14.19
CA TYR A 61 -7.65 26.11 -14.47
C TYR A 61 -7.40 24.89 -13.57
N PHE A 62 -6.13 24.47 -13.45
CA PHE A 62 -5.76 23.38 -12.56
C PHE A 62 -6.20 23.66 -11.12
N LYS A 63 -5.89 24.86 -10.60
CA LYS A 63 -6.23 25.27 -9.24
C LYS A 63 -7.73 25.23 -9.00
N ASP A 64 -8.51 25.84 -9.89
CA ASP A 64 -9.97 25.90 -9.74
C ASP A 64 -10.59 24.50 -9.72
N ARG A 65 -10.16 23.62 -10.62
CA ARG A 65 -10.67 22.23 -10.68
C ARG A 65 -10.19 21.38 -9.50
N ALA A 66 -8.95 21.53 -9.09
CA ALA A 66 -8.40 20.84 -7.92
C ALA A 66 -9.11 21.26 -6.64
N ILE A 67 -9.27 22.57 -6.40
CA ILE A 67 -9.99 23.11 -5.25
C ILE A 67 -11.42 22.58 -5.24
N TYR A 68 -12.12 22.63 -6.39
CA TYR A 68 -13.46 22.08 -6.50
C TYR A 68 -13.53 20.62 -6.03
N ALA A 69 -12.67 19.74 -6.57
CA ALA A 69 -12.66 18.33 -6.18
C ALA A 69 -12.36 18.13 -4.69
N ILE A 70 -11.36 18.82 -4.16
CA ILE A 70 -10.95 18.70 -2.74
C ILE A 70 -12.07 19.16 -1.79
N THR A 71 -12.81 20.21 -2.17
CA THR A 71 -13.79 20.83 -1.29
C THR A 71 -15.18 20.22 -1.38
N HIS A 72 -15.56 19.70 -2.55
CA HIS A 72 -16.93 19.24 -2.80
C HIS A 72 -17.05 17.73 -3.07
N VAL A 73 -15.97 17.06 -3.47
CA VAL A 73 -16.05 15.68 -3.97
C VAL A 73 -15.32 14.68 -3.08
N THR A 74 -14.20 15.07 -2.46
CA THR A 74 -13.34 14.11 -1.74
C THR A 74 -13.79 13.83 -0.30
N GLN A 75 -14.78 14.56 0.24
CA GLN A 75 -15.28 14.41 1.60
C GLN A 75 -16.82 14.40 1.66
N PRO A 76 -17.47 13.32 2.17
CA PRO A 76 -16.88 12.04 2.59
C PRO A 76 -16.20 11.30 1.42
N LEU A 77 -15.56 10.15 1.68
CA LEU A 77 -14.93 9.35 0.62
C LEU A 77 -15.94 9.13 -0.53
N PRO A 78 -15.60 9.50 -1.78
CA PRO A 78 -16.59 9.55 -2.86
C PRO A 78 -17.05 8.16 -3.27
N SER A 79 -18.28 8.06 -3.74
CA SER A 79 -18.87 6.83 -4.29
C SER A 79 -19.81 7.17 -5.45
N GLY A 80 -20.16 6.17 -6.27
CA GLY A 80 -21.14 6.37 -7.34
C GLY A 80 -20.79 7.51 -8.31
N SER A 81 -21.68 8.51 -8.44
CA SER A 81 -21.48 9.67 -9.31
C SER A 81 -20.27 10.50 -8.91
N ASP A 82 -20.01 10.66 -7.62
CA ASP A 82 -18.96 11.55 -7.11
C ASP A 82 -17.59 10.94 -7.38
N LEU A 83 -17.50 9.61 -7.36
CA LEU A 83 -16.29 8.89 -7.75
C LEU A 83 -16.01 9.02 -9.26
N LEU A 84 -17.05 8.98 -10.09
CA LEU A 84 -16.92 9.24 -11.53
C LEU A 84 -16.49 10.69 -11.79
N GLU A 85 -17.04 11.64 -11.04
CA GLU A 85 -16.66 13.04 -11.12
C GLU A 85 -15.21 13.26 -10.69
N LEU A 86 -14.77 12.67 -9.58
CA LEU A 86 -13.37 12.74 -9.13
C LEU A 86 -12.42 12.18 -10.18
N LYS A 87 -12.75 11.03 -10.80
CA LYS A 87 -12.00 10.46 -11.93
C LYS A 87 -11.90 11.45 -13.09
N SER A 88 -13.02 12.06 -13.46
CA SER A 88 -13.06 13.04 -14.55
C SER A 88 -12.18 14.26 -14.25
N VAL A 89 -12.26 14.81 -13.04
CA VAL A 89 -11.41 15.93 -12.62
C VAL A 89 -9.95 15.52 -12.66
N TYR A 90 -9.60 14.37 -12.07
CA TYR A 90 -8.24 13.86 -12.03
C TYR A 90 -7.61 13.75 -13.42
N PHE A 91 -8.27 13.06 -14.35
CA PHE A 91 -7.74 12.88 -15.70
C PHE A 91 -7.66 14.18 -16.50
N ASP A 92 -8.55 15.14 -16.25
CA ASP A 92 -8.51 16.45 -16.88
C ASP A 92 -7.31 17.28 -16.37
N ILE A 93 -7.10 17.37 -15.05
CA ILE A 93 -6.05 18.24 -14.50
C ILE A 93 -4.63 17.71 -14.72
N ILE A 94 -4.41 16.38 -14.78
CA ILE A 94 -3.05 15.82 -15.00
C ILE A 94 -2.49 16.12 -16.39
N MET A 95 -3.35 16.46 -17.34
CA MET A 95 -2.98 16.77 -18.73
C MET A 95 -2.62 18.24 -18.95
N LYS A 96 -2.84 19.10 -17.94
CA LYS A 96 -2.65 20.55 -18.05
C LYS A 96 -1.16 20.91 -18.11
N ASN A 97 -0.87 21.98 -18.85
CA ASN A 97 0.48 22.53 -18.89
C ASN A 97 0.74 23.38 -17.64
N ILE A 98 1.38 22.80 -16.62
CA ILE A 98 1.63 23.45 -15.34
C ILE A 98 2.96 24.22 -15.35
N SER A 99 2.98 25.42 -14.78
CA SER A 99 4.21 26.20 -14.68
C SER A 99 5.26 25.50 -13.79
N PRO A 100 6.56 25.69 -14.04
CA PRO A 100 7.62 25.12 -13.21
C PRO A 100 7.50 25.50 -11.72
N ASP A 101 7.08 26.74 -11.44
CA ASP A 101 6.94 27.27 -10.08
C ASP A 101 5.81 26.57 -9.30
N TYR A 102 4.75 26.15 -10.00
CA TYR A 102 3.59 25.49 -9.41
C TYR A 102 3.65 23.95 -9.47
N TYR A 103 4.61 23.39 -10.22
CA TYR A 103 4.65 21.97 -10.56
C TYR A 103 4.71 21.03 -9.34
N ASN A 104 5.48 21.39 -8.31
CA ASN A 104 5.61 20.56 -7.10
C ASN A 104 4.28 20.49 -6.32
N GLU A 105 3.62 21.63 -6.14
CA GLU A 105 2.33 21.70 -5.46
C GLU A 105 1.25 20.95 -6.26
N ALA A 106 1.19 21.18 -7.57
CA ALA A 106 0.28 20.47 -8.46
C ALA A 106 0.51 18.94 -8.44
N ARG A 107 1.77 18.50 -8.33
CA ARG A 107 2.11 17.07 -8.23
C ARG A 107 1.58 16.48 -6.93
N ASP A 108 1.67 17.20 -5.82
CA ASP A 108 1.24 16.67 -4.53
C ASP A 108 -0.30 16.68 -4.41
N ILE A 109 -0.97 17.68 -4.98
CA ILE A 109 -2.42 17.69 -5.20
C ILE A 109 -2.89 16.50 -6.04
N THR A 110 -2.25 16.23 -7.18
CA THR A 110 -2.65 15.11 -8.05
C THR A 110 -2.42 13.76 -7.39
N LYS A 111 -1.33 13.59 -6.61
CA LYS A 111 -1.15 12.40 -5.77
C LYS A 111 -2.28 12.24 -4.76
N TYR A 112 -2.65 13.31 -4.06
CA TYR A 112 -3.78 13.28 -3.12
C TYR A 112 -5.05 12.78 -3.81
N LEU A 113 -5.44 13.40 -4.92
CA LEU A 113 -6.65 13.03 -5.66
C LEU A 113 -6.60 11.60 -6.21
N PHE A 114 -5.43 11.16 -6.70
CA PHE A 114 -5.22 9.78 -7.12
C PHE A 114 -5.49 8.78 -5.99
N TYR A 115 -4.89 9.01 -4.83
CA TYR A 115 -5.03 8.08 -3.70
C TYR A 115 -6.46 8.08 -3.11
N ILE A 116 -7.15 9.23 -3.08
CA ILE A 116 -8.58 9.26 -2.71
C ILE A 116 -9.42 8.45 -3.71
N MET A 117 -9.19 8.65 -5.01
CA MET A 117 -9.88 7.91 -6.06
C MET A 117 -9.65 6.39 -5.93
N LYS A 118 -8.41 5.97 -5.65
CA LYS A 118 -8.06 4.56 -5.45
C LYS A 118 -8.69 3.96 -4.18
N ALA A 119 -8.69 4.70 -3.08
CA ALA A 119 -9.34 4.31 -1.85
C ALA A 119 -10.86 4.12 -2.06
N ALA A 120 -11.51 5.08 -2.69
CA ALA A 120 -12.93 5.04 -3.03
C ALA A 120 -13.28 3.83 -3.93
N ASP A 121 -12.51 3.62 -5.01
CA ASP A 121 -12.66 2.46 -5.89
C ASP A 121 -12.53 1.13 -5.13
N GLY A 122 -11.56 1.04 -4.22
CA GLY A 122 -11.33 -0.16 -3.41
C GLY A 122 -12.48 -0.44 -2.44
N ILE A 123 -12.99 0.58 -1.74
CA ILE A 123 -14.14 0.41 -0.85
C ILE A 123 -15.39 -0.03 -1.63
N GLN A 124 -15.68 0.61 -2.78
CA GLN A 124 -16.83 0.21 -3.59
C GLN A 124 -16.71 -1.25 -4.09
N GLN A 125 -15.52 -1.66 -4.55
CA GLN A 125 -15.27 -3.06 -4.95
C GLN A 125 -15.43 -4.04 -3.79
N TYR A 126 -15.01 -3.65 -2.58
CA TYR A 126 -15.21 -4.46 -1.38
C TYR A 126 -16.70 -4.64 -1.05
N GLU A 127 -17.49 -3.57 -1.12
CA GLU A 127 -18.94 -3.64 -0.90
C GLU A 127 -19.66 -4.50 -1.94
N GLU A 128 -19.31 -4.34 -3.22
CA GLU A 128 -19.87 -5.16 -4.31
C GLU A 128 -19.51 -6.64 -4.18
N SER A 129 -18.26 -6.95 -3.81
CA SER A 129 -17.78 -8.33 -3.69
C SER A 129 -18.34 -9.07 -2.45
N THR A 130 -18.66 -8.34 -1.37
CA THR A 130 -19.25 -8.90 -0.15
C THR A 130 -20.77 -9.10 -0.24
N THR A 131 -21.45 -8.42 -1.15
CA THR A 131 -22.92 -8.45 -1.31
C THR A 131 -23.41 -9.25 -2.52
N GLY A 132 -22.54 -9.57 -3.48
CA GLY A 132 -22.88 -10.31 -4.70
C GLY A 132 -23.15 -11.82 -4.51
N PRO A 133 -23.90 -12.46 -5.44
CA PRO A 133 -24.21 -13.90 -5.41
C PRO A 133 -22.99 -14.80 -5.67
N GLY A 134 -21.90 -14.24 -6.20
CA GLY A 134 -20.60 -14.90 -6.32
C GLY A 134 -19.70 -14.51 -5.16
N ARG A 135 -19.79 -15.23 -4.05
CA ARG A 135 -18.88 -15.03 -2.90
C ARG A 135 -17.45 -15.34 -3.36
N VAL A 136 -16.66 -14.29 -3.60
CA VAL A 136 -15.21 -14.44 -3.79
C VAL A 136 -14.61 -14.90 -2.45
N VAL A 137 -13.49 -15.63 -2.50
CA VAL A 137 -12.81 -16.19 -1.33
C VAL A 137 -12.54 -15.07 -0.31
N MET A 138 -12.81 -15.30 0.99
CA MET A 138 -12.67 -14.27 2.05
C MET A 138 -11.33 -13.50 2.00
N SER A 139 -10.24 -14.20 1.64
CA SER A 139 -8.91 -13.61 1.52
C SER A 139 -8.82 -12.48 0.47
N TYR A 140 -9.64 -12.52 -0.58
CA TYR A 140 -9.64 -11.52 -1.63
C TYR A 140 -10.35 -10.23 -1.19
N HIS A 141 -11.49 -10.33 -0.50
CA HIS A 141 -12.20 -9.16 0.02
C HIS A 141 -11.36 -8.38 1.03
N GLU A 142 -10.69 -9.11 1.92
CA GLU A 142 -9.82 -8.50 2.93
C GLU A 142 -8.64 -7.76 2.29
N GLN A 143 -8.05 -8.31 1.22
CA GLN A 143 -6.99 -7.64 0.47
C GLN A 143 -7.46 -6.32 -0.15
N ILE A 144 -8.66 -6.30 -0.77
CA ILE A 144 -9.22 -5.08 -1.37
C ILE A 144 -9.42 -3.98 -0.31
N ASN A 145 -10.05 -4.34 0.81
CA ASN A 145 -10.30 -3.38 1.90
C ASN A 145 -9.00 -2.88 2.53
N ASN A 146 -8.02 -3.76 2.74
CA ASN A 146 -6.72 -3.38 3.27
C ASN A 146 -5.99 -2.42 2.33
N GLN A 147 -6.03 -2.68 1.02
CA GLN A 147 -5.45 -1.79 0.02
C GLN A 147 -6.14 -0.41 0.01
N ALA A 148 -7.48 -0.38 0.08
CA ALA A 148 -8.23 0.87 0.11
C ALA A 148 -7.86 1.76 1.30
N LYS A 149 -7.70 1.17 2.49
CA LYS A 149 -7.25 1.88 3.71
C LYS A 149 -5.83 2.41 3.58
N ILE A 150 -4.95 1.67 2.91
CA ILE A 150 -3.58 2.12 2.67
C ILE A 150 -3.58 3.32 1.73
N ASP A 151 -4.36 3.27 0.65
CA ASP A 151 -4.48 4.38 -0.28
C ASP A 151 -5.10 5.61 0.40
N GLU A 152 -6.12 5.46 1.25
CA GLU A 152 -6.67 6.55 2.06
C GLU A 152 -5.61 7.17 2.98
N GLY A 153 -4.82 6.32 3.65
CA GLY A 153 -3.69 6.76 4.48
C GLY A 153 -2.61 7.49 3.67
N MET A 154 -2.37 7.10 2.42
CA MET A 154 -1.43 7.77 1.52
C MET A 154 -1.94 9.10 1.00
N ALA A 155 -3.25 9.22 0.75
CA ALA A 155 -3.88 10.52 0.47
C ALA A 155 -3.65 11.48 1.64
N GLY A 156 -3.88 11.02 2.88
CA GLY A 156 -3.62 11.81 4.08
C GLY A 156 -2.15 12.22 4.29
N LYS A 157 -1.19 11.53 3.64
CA LYS A 157 0.23 11.92 3.62
C LYS A 157 0.56 12.89 2.48
N ALA A 158 -0.06 12.73 1.31
CA ALA A 158 0.15 13.59 0.16
C ALA A 158 -0.36 15.03 0.38
N TRP A 159 -1.31 15.21 1.29
CA TRP A 159 -1.89 16.51 1.65
C TRP A 159 -1.09 17.31 2.70
N ARG A 160 -0.10 16.70 3.36
CA ARG A 160 0.72 17.34 4.41
C ARG A 160 2.07 17.79 3.88
#